data_AF-A0A226EIT0-F1
#
_entry.id   AF-A0A226EIT0-F1
#
_cell.length_a   1.000
_cell.length_b   1.000
_cell.length_c   1.000
_cell.angle_alpha   90.00
_cell.angle_beta   90.00
_cell.angle_gamma   90.00
#
_symmetry.space_group_name_H-M   'P 1'
#
loop_
_entity.id
_entity.type
_entity.pdbx_description
1 polymer ?
#
loop_
_entity_poly.entity_id
_entity_poly.type
_entity_poly.pdbx_seq_one_letter_code
_entity_poly.pdbx_strand_id
1 'polypeptide(L)'
;MSQHMYYITLLFALVALVHSQGVDDTLTPRSKGADVSEAVVRKILRSGIFPHDQNLLRRLSYVESRDGEDDKTYRPQYFGGIWQLDEVLFNQTKNVTGLNTIYQRLNATWNIQWNSVTWADLLVPMYSGLGARLYLHTLSLSNRPIPGTIDSQAEYWRLNYNRTDQNATTYKDLVKRLESDGGVCEGLMDICIVLDGSRSIGAGAFIRAKGFVADLVQTFSLNSTRVAFVLYSDNAQKIFDFSNTLTPSAMNTTIRNVRYPNGNTNTPAGLLMAVTFFNQATPRPGVPQVVATFTDGNSNRGNLTVAVAAVKTANLTSFAVGIGNEQDIRESELQQIALNDSSRVFRVNDYEALAEFFFQMNKATCEVPQEPEIGDEHNGTLNKNEKRYFKYQIPDGGFTLTLSATRGQVSGWYSYTVETPNSAIHQGTLGRATFIPKLGVAQINSPVYISIQGTSDGESDYKLSTLEGNHSSGESLRSPYQVILSLLLVLFYVKL
;
A
#
# COMPACT_ATOMS: atom_id res chain seq x y z
N MET A 1 -58.76 48.24 9.92
CA MET A 1 -58.71 48.08 8.45
C MET A 1 -57.28 48.41 8.04
N SER A 2 -56.61 47.47 7.36
CA SER A 2 -55.17 47.50 6.96
C SER A 2 -54.14 47.32 8.09
N GLN A 3 -53.47 46.17 8.11
CA GLN A 3 -52.04 46.04 7.77
C GLN A 3 -51.58 44.58 7.94
N HIS A 4 -51.32 43.92 6.80
CA HIS A 4 -50.51 42.71 6.70
C HIS A 4 -49.03 43.11 6.75
N MET A 5 -48.18 42.43 7.52
CA MET A 5 -46.76 42.25 7.17
C MET A 5 -46.06 41.18 8.03
N TYR A 6 -45.60 40.13 7.34
CA TYR A 6 -44.51 39.20 7.65
C TYR A 6 -44.61 38.26 8.88
N TYR A 7 -45.06 37.03 8.61
CA TYR A 7 -44.44 35.83 9.18
C TYR A 7 -43.93 34.97 8.01
N ILE A 8 -42.64 35.12 7.68
CA ILE A 8 -41.91 34.21 6.81
C ILE A 8 -41.63 32.95 7.65
N THR A 9 -42.34 31.86 7.35
CA THR A 9 -41.98 30.52 7.80
C THR A 9 -40.65 30.13 7.13
N LEU A 10 -39.55 30.27 7.86
CA LEU A 10 -38.29 29.61 7.54
C LEU A 10 -38.49 28.09 7.69
N LEU A 11 -38.79 27.41 6.58
CA LEU A 11 -38.60 25.98 6.47
C LEU A 11 -37.09 25.76 6.26
N PHE A 12 -36.35 25.60 7.35
CA PHE A 12 -35.00 25.02 7.28
C PHE A 12 -35.15 23.58 6.77
N ALA A 13 -34.95 23.38 5.47
CA ALA A 13 -34.65 22.07 4.92
C ALA A 13 -33.28 21.67 5.49
N LEU A 14 -33.31 20.93 6.59
CA LEU A 14 -32.19 20.18 7.11
C LEU A 14 -31.86 19.13 6.04
N VAL A 15 -31.00 19.48 5.08
CA VAL A 15 -30.24 18.48 4.32
C VAL A 15 -29.34 17.83 5.35
N ALA A 16 -29.84 16.75 5.97
CA ALA A 16 -29.02 15.84 6.71
C ALA A 16 -28.01 15.26 5.71
N LEU A 17 -26.86 15.90 5.61
CA LEU A 17 -25.65 15.28 5.10
C LEU A 17 -25.35 14.13 6.05
N VAL A 18 -25.94 12.97 5.76
CA VAL A 18 -25.54 11.68 6.33
C VAL A 18 -24.15 11.42 5.77
N HIS A 19 -23.14 12.07 6.36
CA HIS A 19 -21.79 11.56 6.28
C HIS A 19 -21.83 10.25 7.07
N SER A 20 -21.94 9.14 6.34
CA SER A 20 -21.53 7.83 6.83
C SER A 20 -20.24 8.04 7.61
N GLN A 21 -20.28 7.90 8.94
CA GLN A 21 -19.06 7.93 9.74
C GLN A 21 -18.22 6.76 9.24
N GLY A 22 -16.99 7.04 8.79
CA GLY A 22 -16.11 5.98 8.31
C GLY A 22 -15.89 4.93 9.38
N VAL A 23 -15.71 3.69 8.95
CA VAL A 23 -15.31 2.58 9.80
C VAL A 23 -13.79 2.64 9.98
N ASP A 24 -13.33 2.47 11.21
CA ASP A 24 -11.92 2.32 11.56
C ASP A 24 -11.77 1.34 12.73
N ASP A 25 -11.85 0.05 12.40
CA ASP A 25 -11.75 -1.05 13.35
C ASP A 25 -10.37 -1.22 13.96
N THR A 26 -9.36 -0.49 13.45
CA THR A 26 -8.05 -0.46 14.11
C THR A 26 -8.11 0.20 15.49
N LEU A 27 -9.14 1.02 15.74
CA LEU A 27 -9.38 1.73 16.99
C LEU A 27 -10.52 1.13 17.82
N THR A 28 -11.22 0.13 17.28
CA THR A 28 -12.31 -0.56 17.98
C THR A 28 -11.72 -1.65 18.88
N PRO A 29 -11.98 -1.64 20.21
CA PRO A 29 -11.49 -2.68 21.11
C PRO A 29 -11.92 -4.07 20.66
N ARG A 30 -10.97 -5.01 20.66
CA ARG A 30 -11.17 -6.43 20.34
C ARG A 30 -11.57 -6.74 18.89
N SER A 31 -11.51 -5.77 17.98
CA SER A 31 -11.60 -6.05 16.55
C SER A 31 -10.45 -6.95 16.10
N LYS A 32 -10.74 -7.85 15.16
CA LYS A 32 -9.84 -8.93 14.72
C LYS A 32 -10.01 -9.20 13.22
N GLY A 33 -9.16 -10.07 12.69
CA GLY A 33 -9.14 -10.48 11.30
C GLY A 33 -7.99 -9.86 10.50
N ALA A 34 -7.73 -10.44 9.34
CA ALA A 34 -6.62 -10.06 8.47
C ALA A 34 -6.67 -8.58 8.06
N ASP A 35 -7.85 -8.04 7.76
CA ASP A 35 -8.03 -6.65 7.33
C ASP A 35 -7.73 -5.64 8.45
N VAL A 36 -8.06 -5.97 9.71
CA VAL A 36 -7.72 -5.15 10.88
C VAL A 36 -6.21 -5.13 11.09
N SER A 37 -5.58 -6.31 11.07
CA SER A 37 -4.14 -6.45 11.24
C SER A 37 -3.38 -5.72 10.13
N GLU A 38 -3.82 -5.88 8.88
CA GLU A 38 -3.26 -5.19 7.71
C GLU A 38 -3.42 -3.67 7.81
N ALA A 39 -4.58 -3.17 8.21
CA ALA A 39 -4.80 -1.73 8.39
C ALA A 39 -3.90 -1.13 9.48
N VAL A 40 -3.71 -1.81 10.61
CA VAL A 40 -2.78 -1.39 11.67
C VAL A 40 -1.34 -1.39 11.16
N VAL A 41 -0.88 -2.47 10.52
CA VAL A 41 0.48 -2.56 9.98
C VAL A 41 0.72 -1.45 8.96
N ARG A 42 -0.21 -1.21 8.03
CA ARG A 42 -0.08 -0.15 7.02
C ARG A 42 -0.03 1.23 7.65
N LYS A 43 -0.86 1.52 8.66
CA LYS A 43 -0.78 2.79 9.41
C LYS A 43 0.60 2.98 10.04
N ILE A 44 1.13 1.94 10.69
CA ILE A 44 2.45 1.98 11.34
C ILE A 44 3.56 2.18 10.31
N LEU A 45 3.59 1.39 9.23
CA LEU A 45 4.61 1.48 8.19
C LEU A 45 4.57 2.83 7.46
N ARG A 46 3.40 3.27 6.99
CA ARG A 46 3.27 4.53 6.23
C ARG A 46 3.52 5.78 7.07
N SER A 47 3.46 5.68 8.40
CA SER A 47 3.83 6.81 9.29
C SER A 47 5.31 7.18 9.23
N GLY A 48 6.18 6.25 8.79
CA GLY A 48 7.63 6.41 8.82
C GLY A 48 8.21 6.63 10.22
N ILE A 49 7.44 6.40 11.29
CA ILE A 49 7.86 6.59 12.69
C ILE A 49 8.96 5.60 13.07
N PHE A 50 8.80 4.36 12.61
CA PHE A 50 9.74 3.28 12.86
C PHE A 50 10.54 2.97 11.60
N PRO A 51 11.77 2.45 11.74
CA PRO A 51 12.48 1.83 10.62
C PRO A 51 11.68 0.68 10.02
N HIS A 52 12.00 0.30 8.78
CA HIS A 52 11.44 -0.90 8.13
C HIS A 52 11.61 -2.13 9.03
N ASP A 53 10.59 -2.97 9.09
CA ASP A 53 10.52 -4.12 10.00
C ASP A 53 10.61 -5.47 9.29
N GLN A 54 10.94 -5.48 7.98
CA GLN A 54 11.07 -6.68 7.17
C GLN A 54 9.79 -7.54 7.20
N ASN A 55 8.62 -6.88 7.20
CA ASN A 55 7.28 -7.48 7.28
C ASN A 55 7.02 -8.30 8.55
N LEU A 56 7.93 -8.22 9.54
CA LEU A 56 7.84 -9.00 10.78
C LEU A 56 6.55 -8.67 11.54
N LEU A 57 6.13 -7.41 11.63
CA LEU A 57 4.91 -7.06 12.37
C LEU A 57 3.66 -7.72 11.78
N ARG A 58 3.53 -7.78 10.45
CA ARG A 58 2.41 -8.49 9.81
C ARG A 58 2.48 -10.00 10.03
N ARG A 59 3.68 -10.58 10.04
CA ARG A 59 3.86 -12.01 10.33
C ARG A 59 3.49 -12.33 11.76
N LEU A 60 3.91 -11.49 12.71
CA LEU A 60 3.59 -11.67 14.12
C LEU A 60 2.09 -11.66 14.39
N SER A 61 1.31 -10.76 13.75
CA SER A 61 -0.15 -10.75 13.96
C SER A 61 -0.79 -12.09 13.61
N TYR A 62 -0.32 -12.74 12.53
CA TYR A 62 -0.83 -14.05 12.13
C TYR A 62 -0.24 -15.20 12.94
N VAL A 63 1.06 -15.18 13.21
CA VAL A 63 1.77 -16.23 13.95
C VAL A 63 1.25 -16.35 15.37
N GLU A 64 1.09 -15.21 16.06
CA GLU A 64 0.71 -15.15 17.48
C GLU A 64 -0.77 -15.46 17.73
N SER A 65 -1.65 -15.04 16.82
CA SER A 65 -3.10 -15.05 17.10
C SER A 65 -4.00 -15.30 15.90
N ARG A 66 -3.43 -15.62 14.73
CA ARG A 66 -4.19 -15.68 13.46
C ARG A 66 -4.95 -14.38 13.20
N ASP A 67 -4.25 -13.26 13.33
CA ASP A 67 -4.82 -11.91 13.18
C ASP A 67 -5.92 -11.61 14.22
N GLY A 68 -5.82 -12.24 15.39
CA GLY A 68 -6.77 -12.14 16.49
C GLY A 68 -7.93 -13.15 16.45
N GLU A 69 -7.95 -14.05 15.47
CA GLU A 69 -8.98 -15.08 15.32
C GLU A 69 -8.81 -16.28 16.25
N ASP A 70 -7.63 -16.49 16.84
CA ASP A 70 -7.46 -17.51 17.87
C ASP A 70 -8.35 -17.20 19.09
N ASP A 71 -9.16 -18.16 19.54
CA ASP A 71 -10.09 -18.00 20.66
C ASP A 71 -9.40 -17.58 21.96
N LYS A 72 -8.09 -17.83 22.10
CA LYS A 72 -7.27 -17.45 23.26
C LYS A 72 -6.71 -16.03 23.15
N THR A 73 -6.89 -15.33 22.04
CA THR A 73 -6.34 -13.98 21.82
C THR A 73 -6.78 -13.00 22.90
N TYR A 74 -8.09 -12.88 23.10
CA TYR A 74 -8.71 -11.92 24.02
C TYR A 74 -9.24 -12.60 25.30
N ARG A 75 -8.44 -13.51 25.84
CA ARG A 75 -8.75 -14.27 27.06
C ARG A 75 -8.81 -13.37 28.31
N PRO A 76 -9.56 -13.77 29.35
CA PRO A 76 -9.65 -13.01 30.59
C PRO A 76 -8.26 -12.67 31.17
N GLN A 77 -8.11 -11.44 31.67
CA GLN A 77 -6.89 -10.92 32.31
C GLN A 77 -5.64 -10.84 31.42
N TYR A 78 -5.77 -11.03 30.11
CA TYR A 78 -4.69 -10.85 29.16
C TYR A 78 -5.08 -9.82 28.10
N PHE A 79 -4.28 -8.77 27.97
CA PHE A 79 -4.62 -7.58 27.17
C PHE A 79 -3.69 -7.38 25.98
N GLY A 80 -2.78 -8.32 25.67
CA GLY A 80 -1.75 -8.18 24.63
C GLY A 80 -2.27 -7.99 23.20
N GLY A 81 -3.58 -8.14 22.98
CA GLY A 81 -4.26 -7.90 21.71
C GLY A 81 -3.83 -8.86 20.62
N ILE A 82 -3.98 -8.45 19.35
CA ILE A 82 -3.64 -9.28 18.19
C ILE A 82 -2.17 -9.75 18.23
N TRP A 83 -1.25 -8.91 18.68
CA TRP A 83 0.18 -9.26 18.69
C TRP A 83 0.63 -10.08 19.90
N GLN A 84 -0.25 -10.37 20.86
CA GLN A 84 0.09 -11.16 22.06
C GLN A 84 1.38 -10.68 22.77
N LEU A 85 1.63 -9.38 22.78
CA LEU A 85 2.70 -8.79 23.58
C LEU A 85 2.31 -8.94 25.04
N ASP A 86 3.06 -9.65 25.89
CA ASP A 86 2.72 -9.76 27.31
C ASP A 86 3.05 -8.50 28.14
N GLU A 87 2.50 -8.42 29.34
CA GLU A 87 2.62 -7.25 30.22
C GLU A 87 4.08 -6.91 30.58
N VAL A 88 4.95 -7.91 30.73
CA VAL A 88 6.37 -7.68 31.03
C VAL A 88 7.05 -7.02 29.84
N LEU A 89 6.81 -7.51 28.62
CA LEU A 89 7.36 -6.90 27.40
C LEU A 89 6.76 -5.51 27.16
N PHE A 90 5.46 -5.35 27.38
CA PHE A 90 4.80 -4.05 27.29
C PHE A 90 5.43 -3.02 28.23
N ASN A 91 5.69 -3.38 29.48
CA ASN A 91 6.33 -2.48 30.44
C ASN A 91 7.76 -2.11 30.04
N GLN A 92 8.49 -3.00 29.35
CA GLN A 92 9.80 -2.67 28.77
C GLN A 92 9.72 -1.61 27.65
N THR A 93 8.54 -1.30 27.12
CA THR A 93 8.37 -0.23 26.11
C THR A 93 8.17 1.16 26.72
N LYS A 94 8.10 1.28 28.05
CA LYS A 94 7.78 2.53 28.77
C LYS A 94 9.05 3.25 29.20
N ASN A 95 9.10 4.56 29.00
CA ASN A 95 10.17 5.45 29.45
C ASN A 95 11.59 4.98 29.05
N VAL A 96 11.74 4.39 27.87
CA VAL A 96 13.02 3.83 27.41
C VAL A 96 13.93 4.93 26.86
N THR A 97 15.15 5.02 27.38
CA THR A 97 16.20 5.86 26.82
C THR A 97 16.47 5.44 25.36
N GLY A 98 16.28 6.36 24.41
CA GLY A 98 16.40 6.09 22.97
C GLY A 98 15.07 6.06 22.21
N LEU A 99 13.93 5.92 22.90
CA LEU A 99 12.60 5.97 22.26
C LEU A 99 11.93 7.36 22.29
N ASN A 100 12.56 8.38 22.89
CA ASN A 100 11.97 9.70 23.07
C ASN A 100 11.47 10.34 21.76
N THR A 101 12.26 10.26 20.69
CA THR A 101 11.86 10.78 19.37
C THR A 101 10.67 10.01 18.81
N ILE A 102 10.63 8.68 19.00
CA ILE A 102 9.49 7.87 18.58
C ILE A 102 8.24 8.27 19.37
N TYR A 103 8.32 8.42 20.69
CA TYR A 103 7.19 8.87 21.51
C TYR A 103 6.64 10.24 21.07
N GLN A 104 7.53 11.19 20.77
CA GLN A 104 7.14 12.50 20.25
C GLN A 104 6.42 12.39 18.91
N ARG A 105 6.90 11.54 18.00
CA ARG A 105 6.28 11.32 16.69
C ARG A 105 4.94 10.60 16.79
N LEU A 106 4.77 9.65 17.71
CA LEU A 106 3.47 9.02 18.00
C LEU A 106 2.44 10.06 18.46
N ASN A 107 2.85 10.96 19.35
CA ASN A 107 2.00 12.05 19.81
C ASN A 107 1.66 13.03 18.67
N ALA A 108 2.65 13.43 17.86
CA ALA A 108 2.42 14.35 16.75
C ALA A 108 1.54 13.76 15.64
N THR A 109 1.64 12.46 15.38
CA THR A 109 0.95 11.79 14.26
C THR A 109 -0.45 11.33 14.63
N TRP A 110 -0.62 10.79 15.85
CA TRP A 110 -1.87 10.13 16.26
C TRP A 110 -2.40 10.62 17.61
N ASN A 111 -1.79 11.64 18.21
CA ASN A 111 -2.11 12.11 19.56
C ASN A 111 -2.00 10.99 20.62
N ILE A 112 -1.04 10.08 20.43
CA ILE A 112 -0.77 8.96 21.34
C ILE A 112 0.42 9.29 22.24
N GLN A 113 0.13 9.56 23.50
CA GLN A 113 1.15 9.67 24.56
C GLN A 113 1.49 8.27 25.07
N TRP A 114 2.47 7.61 24.44
CA TRP A 114 2.75 6.18 24.71
C TRP A 114 2.99 5.86 26.18
N ASN A 115 3.69 6.71 26.93
CA ASN A 115 3.95 6.45 28.35
C ASN A 115 2.69 6.50 29.23
N SER A 116 1.60 7.09 28.74
CA SER A 116 0.28 7.12 29.40
C SER A 116 -0.62 5.94 29.00
N VAL A 117 -0.30 5.23 27.91
CA VAL A 117 -1.04 4.03 27.47
C VAL A 117 -0.90 2.96 28.55
N THR A 118 -2.02 2.35 28.93
CA THR A 118 -2.10 1.29 29.93
C THR A 118 -2.05 -0.09 29.29
N TRP A 119 -1.82 -1.12 30.11
CA TRP A 119 -1.85 -2.50 29.63
C TRP A 119 -3.21 -2.88 29.02
N ALA A 120 -4.31 -2.38 29.59
CA ALA A 120 -5.66 -2.67 29.10
C ALA A 120 -5.95 -2.05 27.72
N ASP A 121 -5.29 -0.94 27.37
CA ASP A 121 -5.47 -0.28 26.08
C ASP A 121 -5.03 -1.16 24.90
N LEU A 122 -4.16 -2.16 25.13
CA LEU A 122 -3.73 -3.10 24.09
C LEU A 122 -4.85 -4.02 23.58
N LEU A 123 -6.06 -3.97 24.17
CA LEU A 123 -7.25 -4.56 23.53
C LEU A 123 -7.60 -3.89 22.21
N VAL A 124 -7.20 -2.64 22.00
CA VAL A 124 -7.35 -1.93 20.74
C VAL A 124 -6.22 -2.34 19.80
N PRO A 125 -6.53 -2.81 18.57
CA PRO A 125 -5.53 -3.30 17.62
C PRO A 125 -4.38 -2.32 17.35
N MET A 126 -4.67 -1.02 17.21
CA MET A 126 -3.64 0.00 17.00
C MET A 126 -2.65 0.08 18.17
N TYR A 127 -3.10 0.03 19.43
CA TYR A 127 -2.21 0.06 20.60
C TYR A 127 -1.43 -1.25 20.75
N SER A 128 -2.05 -2.41 20.46
CA SER A 128 -1.37 -3.71 20.43
C SER A 128 -0.22 -3.72 19.41
N GLY A 129 -0.49 -3.29 18.16
CA GLY A 129 0.51 -3.24 17.10
C GLY A 129 1.65 -2.25 17.41
N LEU A 130 1.33 -1.08 17.97
CA LEU A 130 2.34 -0.12 18.42
C LEU A 130 3.20 -0.69 19.56
N GLY A 131 2.60 -1.39 20.52
CA GLY A 131 3.32 -2.01 21.62
C GLY A 131 4.32 -3.04 21.12
N ALA A 132 3.88 -3.93 20.22
CA ALA A 132 4.76 -4.90 19.59
C ALA A 132 5.90 -4.21 18.82
N ARG A 133 5.58 -3.17 18.03
CA ARG A 133 6.58 -2.46 17.24
C ARG A 133 7.61 -1.73 18.10
N LEU A 134 7.17 -1.10 19.20
CA LEU A 134 8.06 -0.44 20.16
C LEU A 134 8.97 -1.45 20.83
N TYR A 135 8.43 -2.59 21.28
CA TYR A 135 9.23 -3.66 21.87
C TYR A 135 10.32 -4.14 20.92
N LEU A 136 9.97 -4.46 19.66
CA LEU A 136 10.95 -4.84 18.64
C LEU A 136 12.03 -3.75 18.42
N HIS A 137 11.67 -2.48 18.55
CA HIS A 137 12.64 -1.39 18.46
C HIS A 137 13.57 -1.34 19.68
N THR A 138 13.10 -1.66 20.89
CA THR A 138 13.98 -1.78 22.08
C THR A 138 15.07 -2.85 21.91
N LEU A 139 14.72 -3.96 21.24
CA LEU A 139 15.68 -5.01 20.89
C LEU A 139 16.73 -4.49 19.90
N SER A 140 16.30 -3.72 18.90
CA SER A 140 17.20 -3.09 17.93
C SER A 140 18.19 -2.14 18.61
N LEU A 141 17.73 -1.32 19.58
CA LEU A 141 18.59 -0.47 20.40
C LEU A 141 19.60 -1.28 21.25
N SER A 142 19.28 -2.54 21.54
CA SER A 142 20.12 -3.48 22.27
C SER A 142 20.95 -4.38 21.33
N ASN A 143 21.30 -3.87 20.14
CA ASN A 143 22.09 -4.56 19.11
C ASN A 143 21.48 -5.88 18.61
N ARG A 144 20.14 -5.97 18.59
CA ARG A 144 19.37 -7.10 18.03
C ARG A 144 18.40 -6.58 16.95
N PRO A 145 18.91 -6.15 15.78
CA PRO A 145 18.08 -5.64 14.70
C PRO A 145 17.19 -6.76 14.13
N ILE A 146 16.08 -6.38 13.50
CA ILE A 146 15.15 -7.32 12.88
C ILE A 146 15.83 -7.97 11.67
N PRO A 147 15.94 -9.33 11.61
CA PRO A 147 16.57 -10.00 10.48
C PRO A 147 15.75 -9.91 9.19
N GLY A 148 16.43 -10.05 8.04
CA GLY A 148 15.82 -9.93 6.72
C GLY A 148 15.20 -11.22 6.17
N THR A 149 15.65 -12.41 6.59
CA THR A 149 15.17 -13.70 6.05
C THR A 149 14.12 -14.33 6.96
N ILE A 150 13.21 -15.12 6.39
CA ILE A 150 12.17 -15.84 7.15
C ILE A 150 12.81 -16.78 8.19
N ASP A 151 13.87 -17.50 7.82
CA ASP A 151 14.57 -18.41 8.74
C ASP A 151 15.19 -17.65 9.93
N SER A 152 15.85 -16.52 9.67
CA SER A 152 16.44 -15.72 10.74
C SER A 152 15.37 -15.03 11.59
N GLN A 153 14.25 -14.60 10.99
CA GLN A 153 13.11 -14.05 11.73
C GLN A 153 12.44 -15.10 12.61
N ALA A 154 12.38 -16.36 12.18
CA ALA A 154 11.83 -17.46 12.98
C ALA A 154 12.63 -17.65 14.27
N GLU A 155 13.96 -17.62 14.17
CA GLU A 155 14.83 -17.72 15.34
C GLU A 155 14.79 -16.44 16.21
N TYR A 156 14.76 -15.26 15.58
CA TYR A 156 14.59 -13.99 16.27
C TYR A 156 13.30 -13.94 17.09
N TRP A 157 12.19 -14.36 16.48
CA TRP A 157 10.90 -14.51 17.15
C TRP A 157 10.99 -15.49 18.31
N ARG A 158 11.55 -16.68 18.09
CA ARG A 158 11.69 -17.72 19.11
C ARG A 158 12.48 -17.24 20.33
N LEU A 159 13.56 -16.51 20.11
CA LEU A 159 14.47 -16.06 21.17
C LEU A 159 13.99 -14.81 21.91
N ASN A 160 13.22 -13.94 21.26
CA ASN A 160 12.95 -12.60 21.79
C ASN A 160 11.45 -12.30 21.98
N TYR A 161 10.54 -13.05 21.35
CA TYR A 161 9.11 -12.72 21.36
C TYR A 161 8.26 -13.89 21.85
N ASN A 162 8.51 -15.10 21.34
CA ASN A 162 7.79 -16.30 21.74
C ASN A 162 8.16 -16.73 23.16
N ARG A 163 7.16 -17.09 23.96
CA ARG A 163 7.35 -17.64 25.32
C ARG A 163 6.73 -19.03 25.53
N THR A 164 6.30 -19.69 24.46
CA THR A 164 5.54 -20.96 24.51
C THR A 164 6.40 -22.17 24.14
N ASP A 165 7.74 -22.06 24.21
CA ASP A 165 8.71 -23.05 23.73
C ASP A 165 8.44 -23.54 22.30
N GLN A 166 7.70 -22.75 21.51
CA GLN A 166 7.39 -23.11 20.13
C GLN A 166 8.67 -23.07 19.29
N ASN A 167 8.83 -24.08 18.45
CA ASN A 167 9.97 -24.18 17.57
C ASN A 167 9.86 -23.14 16.44
N ALA A 168 10.99 -22.61 15.98
CA ALA A 168 11.13 -21.80 14.76
C ALA A 168 10.42 -22.44 13.55
N THR A 169 10.30 -23.77 13.49
CA THR A 169 9.53 -24.47 12.44
C THR A 169 8.06 -24.04 12.41
N THR A 170 7.42 -23.90 13.57
CA THR A 170 6.01 -23.44 13.67
C THR A 170 5.85 -22.05 13.07
N TYR A 171 6.75 -21.12 13.37
CA TYR A 171 6.74 -19.79 12.76
C TYR A 171 6.76 -19.89 11.24
N LYS A 172 7.68 -20.67 10.68
CA LYS A 172 7.86 -20.80 9.23
C LYS A 172 6.65 -21.39 8.53
N ASP A 173 6.03 -22.42 9.12
CA ASP A 173 4.81 -23.02 8.56
C ASP A 173 3.64 -22.03 8.51
N LEU A 174 3.54 -21.17 9.53
CA LEU A 174 2.47 -20.17 9.62
C LEU A 174 2.71 -18.98 8.71
N VAL A 175 3.96 -18.51 8.61
CA VAL A 175 4.34 -17.50 7.62
C VAL A 175 4.10 -18.03 6.21
N LYS A 176 4.48 -19.28 5.93
CA LYS A 176 4.21 -19.90 4.63
C LYS A 176 2.73 -19.94 4.29
N ARG A 177 1.84 -20.22 5.26
CA ARG A 177 0.39 -20.15 5.05
C ARG A 177 -0.10 -18.73 4.81
N LEU A 178 0.32 -17.79 5.64
CA LEU A 178 -0.02 -16.37 5.48
C LEU A 178 0.35 -15.86 4.08
N GLU A 179 1.53 -16.25 3.61
CA GLU A 179 2.11 -15.78 2.34
C GLU A 179 1.70 -16.66 1.15
N SER A 180 1.14 -17.85 1.38
CA SER A 180 0.49 -18.67 0.34
C SER A 180 -0.96 -18.28 0.10
N ASP A 181 -1.67 -17.86 1.15
CA ASP A 181 -3.12 -17.59 1.13
C ASP A 181 -3.43 -16.14 0.70
N GLY A 182 -2.40 -15.29 0.60
CA GLY A 182 -2.50 -13.89 0.20
C GLY A 182 -2.19 -13.72 -1.28
N GLY A 183 -3.25 -13.75 -2.11
CA GLY A 183 -3.22 -13.57 -3.57
C GLY A 183 -2.13 -12.60 -4.05
N VAL A 184 -1.09 -13.17 -4.63
CA VAL A 184 -0.22 -12.49 -5.58
C VAL A 184 -1.12 -12.14 -6.77
N CYS A 185 -1.42 -10.86 -6.97
CA CYS A 185 -1.91 -10.40 -8.27
C CYS A 185 -0.87 -10.86 -9.30
N GLU A 186 -1.28 -11.54 -10.38
CA GLU A 186 -0.44 -12.35 -11.28
C GLU A 186 0.69 -11.59 -12.01
N GLY A 187 1.60 -10.92 -11.30
CA GLY A 187 2.74 -10.18 -11.85
C GLY A 187 2.39 -9.14 -12.92
N LEU A 188 1.13 -8.71 -13.02
CA LEU A 188 0.71 -7.72 -14.02
C LEU A 188 1.30 -6.36 -13.66
N MET A 189 2.48 -6.06 -14.18
CA MET A 189 3.17 -4.79 -13.98
C MET A 189 4.12 -4.48 -15.14
N ASP A 190 4.44 -3.21 -15.33
CA ASP A 190 5.58 -2.77 -16.12
C ASP A 190 6.69 -2.36 -15.15
N ILE A 191 7.83 -3.05 -15.16
CA ILE A 191 8.94 -2.79 -14.23
C ILE A 191 10.21 -2.36 -14.96
N CYS A 192 10.76 -1.20 -14.59
CA CYS A 192 12.09 -0.76 -14.96
C CYS A 192 13.05 -0.94 -13.78
N ILE A 193 14.02 -1.84 -13.93
CA ILE A 193 15.07 -2.05 -12.94
C ILE A 193 16.23 -1.12 -13.25
N VAL A 194 16.67 -0.35 -12.25
CA VAL A 194 17.75 0.64 -12.36
C VAL A 194 18.88 0.22 -11.42
N LEU A 195 20.00 -0.24 -11.97
CA LEU A 195 21.12 -0.79 -11.19
C LEU A 195 22.31 0.17 -11.14
N ASP A 196 22.77 0.45 -9.93
CA ASP A 196 23.97 1.22 -9.64
C ASP A 196 25.25 0.41 -9.90
N GLY A 197 26.08 0.91 -10.81
CA GLY A 197 27.40 0.40 -11.15
C GLY A 197 28.53 1.36 -10.75
N SER A 198 28.28 2.28 -9.82
CA SER A 198 29.26 3.25 -9.34
C SER A 198 30.38 2.60 -8.51
N ARG A 199 31.45 3.37 -8.29
CA ARG A 199 32.62 2.94 -7.52
C ARG A 199 32.29 2.56 -6.07
N SER A 200 31.35 3.26 -5.42
CA SER A 200 31.05 3.06 -4.00
C SER A 200 30.46 1.67 -3.71
N ILE A 201 29.71 1.11 -4.68
CA ILE A 201 29.21 -0.27 -4.63
C ILE A 201 30.36 -1.29 -4.55
N GLY A 202 31.44 -1.07 -5.31
CA GLY A 202 32.55 -2.01 -5.46
C GLY A 202 32.21 -3.26 -6.30
N ALA A 203 33.23 -3.86 -6.92
CA ALA A 203 33.04 -4.95 -7.87
C ALA A 203 32.35 -6.19 -7.26
N GLY A 204 32.68 -6.52 -6.00
CA GLY A 204 32.09 -7.64 -5.30
C GLY A 204 30.59 -7.49 -5.11
N ALA A 205 30.14 -6.37 -4.52
CA ALA A 205 28.71 -6.12 -4.31
C ALA A 205 27.97 -5.93 -5.63
N PHE A 206 28.60 -5.33 -6.65
CA PHE A 206 28.01 -5.22 -7.98
C PHE A 206 27.72 -6.59 -8.61
N ILE A 207 28.65 -7.55 -8.50
CA ILE A 207 28.42 -8.93 -8.96
C ILE A 207 27.21 -9.54 -8.25
N ARG A 208 27.07 -9.29 -6.95
CA ARG A 208 25.93 -9.78 -6.18
C ARG A 208 24.61 -9.15 -6.62
N ALA A 209 24.61 -7.83 -6.76
CA ALA A 209 23.44 -7.07 -7.19
C ALA A 209 22.95 -7.50 -8.57
N LYS A 210 23.84 -7.65 -9.56
CA LYS A 210 23.42 -8.14 -10.88
C LYS A 210 22.97 -9.60 -10.85
N GLY A 211 23.54 -10.44 -9.97
CA GLY A 211 23.07 -11.80 -9.76
C GLY A 211 21.63 -11.81 -9.25
N PHE A 212 21.36 -11.02 -8.21
CA PHE A 212 20.03 -10.82 -7.65
C PHE A 212 19.03 -10.32 -8.70
N VAL A 213 19.37 -9.27 -9.46
CA VAL A 213 18.51 -8.73 -10.52
C VAL A 213 18.28 -9.77 -11.62
N ALA A 214 19.29 -10.56 -11.97
CA ALA A 214 19.15 -11.63 -12.96
C ALA A 214 18.19 -12.72 -12.47
N ASP A 215 18.22 -13.07 -11.19
CA ASP A 215 17.34 -14.09 -10.61
C ASP A 215 15.91 -13.54 -10.43
N LEU A 216 15.77 -12.25 -10.08
CA LEU A 216 14.48 -11.55 -10.05
C LEU A 216 13.77 -11.60 -11.40
N VAL A 217 14.47 -11.34 -12.52
CA VAL A 217 13.79 -11.35 -13.82
C VAL A 217 13.29 -12.74 -14.24
N GLN A 218 13.80 -13.82 -13.62
CA GLN A 218 13.33 -15.18 -13.87
C GLN A 218 12.01 -15.50 -13.17
N THR A 219 11.62 -14.72 -12.16
CA THR A 219 10.36 -14.96 -11.43
C THR A 219 9.14 -14.35 -12.14
N PHE A 220 9.36 -13.48 -13.13
CA PHE A 220 8.28 -12.82 -13.86
C PHE A 220 7.71 -13.68 -15.00
N SER A 221 6.38 -13.63 -15.15
CA SER A 221 5.70 -14.11 -16.36
C SER A 221 5.62 -12.98 -17.39
N LEU A 222 6.34 -13.10 -18.51
CA LEU A 222 6.36 -12.04 -19.53
C LEU A 222 5.03 -11.85 -20.30
N ASN A 223 4.03 -12.71 -20.06
CA ASN A 223 2.67 -12.48 -20.55
C ASN A 223 1.98 -11.33 -19.79
N SER A 224 2.30 -11.19 -18.50
CA SER A 224 1.71 -10.18 -17.61
C SER A 224 2.69 -9.05 -17.33
N THR A 225 3.99 -9.34 -17.28
CA THR A 225 5.05 -8.38 -16.92
C THR A 225 5.84 -7.90 -18.13
N ARG A 226 6.04 -6.57 -18.28
CA ARG A 226 7.10 -6.04 -19.16
C ARG A 226 8.28 -5.59 -18.33
N VAL A 227 9.50 -5.92 -18.74
CA VAL A 227 10.74 -5.61 -17.99
C VAL A 227 11.66 -4.74 -18.82
N ALA A 228 12.14 -3.65 -18.23
CA ALA A 228 13.22 -2.82 -18.74
C ALA A 228 14.40 -2.82 -17.75
N PHE A 229 15.61 -2.60 -18.25
CA PHE A 229 16.82 -2.61 -17.44
C PHE A 229 17.78 -1.48 -17.82
N VAL A 230 18.13 -0.68 -16.83
CA VAL A 230 19.06 0.45 -16.89
C VAL A 230 20.23 0.17 -15.95
N LEU A 231 21.44 0.33 -16.46
CA LEU A 231 22.65 0.40 -15.64
C LEU A 231 23.08 1.87 -15.55
N TYR A 232 23.52 2.36 -14.39
CA TYR A 232 24.09 3.71 -14.32
C TYR A 232 25.40 3.78 -13.53
N SER A 233 26.18 4.81 -13.82
CA SER A 233 27.32 5.26 -13.02
C SER A 233 27.51 6.76 -13.25
N ASP A 234 28.48 7.17 -14.07
CA ASP A 234 28.61 8.56 -14.55
C ASP A 234 27.40 8.96 -15.41
N ASN A 235 26.95 8.03 -16.25
CA ASN A 235 25.80 8.16 -17.14
C ASN A 235 24.89 6.94 -16.99
N ALA A 236 23.62 7.09 -17.38
CA ALA A 236 22.70 5.97 -17.53
C ALA A 236 22.90 5.29 -18.89
N GLN A 237 22.90 3.96 -18.89
CA GLN A 237 23.03 3.09 -20.04
C GLN A 237 21.77 2.24 -20.15
N LYS A 238 21.10 2.32 -21.30
CA LYS A 238 20.07 1.37 -21.68
C LYS A 238 20.70 0.00 -21.94
N ILE A 239 20.30 -1.01 -21.17
CA ILE A 239 20.63 -2.41 -21.49
C ILE A 239 19.51 -2.99 -22.35
N PHE A 240 18.25 -2.84 -21.92
CA PHE A 240 17.05 -3.05 -22.73
C PHE A 240 15.87 -2.24 -22.18
N ASP A 241 14.93 -1.85 -23.05
CA ASP A 241 13.71 -1.10 -22.69
C ASP A 241 12.46 -1.99 -22.86
N PHE A 242 11.26 -1.45 -22.63
CA PHE A 242 10.00 -2.22 -22.72
C PHE A 242 9.65 -2.75 -24.12
N SER A 243 10.37 -2.35 -25.18
CA SER A 243 10.17 -2.86 -26.55
C SER A 243 10.97 -4.12 -26.85
N ASN A 244 11.81 -4.58 -25.93
CA ASN A 244 12.63 -5.77 -26.11
C ASN A 244 11.79 -7.05 -26.25
N THR A 245 12.33 -8.05 -26.93
CA THR A 245 11.70 -9.36 -27.16
C THR A 245 12.47 -10.50 -26.48
N LEU A 246 13.23 -10.19 -25.42
CA LEU A 246 14.05 -11.17 -24.73
C LEU A 246 13.19 -12.12 -23.90
N THR A 247 13.59 -13.39 -23.84
CA THR A 247 13.04 -14.35 -22.87
C THR A 247 13.63 -14.09 -21.48
N PRO A 248 13.01 -14.58 -20.38
CA PRO A 248 13.58 -14.42 -19.04
C PRO A 248 15.01 -14.96 -18.92
N SER A 249 15.30 -16.07 -19.60
CA SER A 249 16.66 -16.65 -19.67
C SER A 249 17.65 -15.76 -20.40
N ALA A 250 17.23 -15.13 -21.51
CA ALA A 250 18.06 -14.19 -22.26
C ALA A 250 18.29 -12.88 -21.48
N MET A 251 17.28 -12.37 -20.78
CA MET A 251 17.42 -11.23 -19.86
C MET A 251 18.41 -11.55 -18.75
N ASN A 252 18.26 -12.70 -18.07
CA ASN A 252 19.18 -13.16 -17.02
C ASN A 252 20.63 -13.21 -17.52
N THR A 253 20.86 -13.83 -18.68
CA THR A 253 22.19 -13.91 -19.29
C THR A 253 22.75 -12.52 -19.62
N THR A 254 21.92 -11.64 -20.18
CA THR A 254 22.32 -10.26 -20.52
C THR A 254 22.74 -9.49 -19.27
N ILE A 255 21.93 -9.55 -18.20
CA ILE A 255 22.21 -8.88 -16.92
C ILE A 255 23.51 -9.40 -16.29
N ARG A 256 23.71 -10.73 -16.25
CA ARG A 256 24.92 -11.34 -15.66
C ARG A 256 26.21 -10.92 -16.40
N ASN A 257 26.11 -10.67 -17.70
CA ASN A 257 27.23 -10.27 -18.56
C ASN A 257 27.53 -8.77 -18.56
N VAL A 258 26.71 -7.94 -17.89
CA VAL A 258 26.99 -6.51 -17.76
C VAL A 258 28.33 -6.29 -17.05
N ARG A 259 29.16 -5.44 -17.65
CA ARG A 259 30.48 -5.04 -17.12
C ARG A 259 30.31 -3.97 -16.05
N TYR A 260 31.12 -4.06 -15.00
CA TYR A 260 31.11 -3.09 -13.90
C TYR A 260 31.69 -1.74 -14.37
N PRO A 261 30.92 -0.65 -14.39
CA PRO A 261 31.39 0.65 -14.90
C PRO A 261 32.42 1.35 -14.00
N ASN A 262 32.26 1.27 -12.66
CA ASN A 262 33.19 1.85 -11.69
C ASN A 262 33.38 3.39 -11.79
N GLY A 263 32.30 4.09 -12.16
CA GLY A 263 32.25 5.56 -12.29
C GLY A 263 31.74 6.29 -11.03
N ASN A 264 31.29 7.54 -11.20
CA ASN A 264 30.55 8.28 -10.17
C ASN A 264 29.13 7.71 -9.96
N THR A 265 28.35 8.32 -9.06
CA THR A 265 27.00 7.89 -8.69
C THR A 265 25.99 8.91 -9.19
N ASN A 266 25.40 8.66 -10.36
CA ASN A 266 24.39 9.52 -10.99
C ASN A 266 23.00 8.86 -10.99
N THR A 267 22.47 8.60 -9.79
CA THR A 267 21.11 8.08 -9.58
C THR A 267 20.03 8.87 -10.34
N PRO A 268 20.09 10.22 -10.43
CA PRO A 268 19.13 11.00 -11.20
C PRO A 268 19.05 10.59 -12.68
N ALA A 269 20.19 10.29 -13.31
CA ALA A 269 20.21 9.86 -14.71
C ALA A 269 19.51 8.50 -14.90
N GLY A 270 19.69 7.57 -13.97
CA GLY A 270 19.02 6.26 -13.99
C GLY A 270 17.50 6.41 -13.89
N LEU A 271 17.02 7.21 -12.93
CA LEU A 271 15.59 7.48 -12.73
C LEU A 271 14.95 8.18 -13.94
N LEU A 272 15.62 9.20 -14.51
CA LEU A 272 15.11 9.91 -15.68
C LEU A 272 15.06 9.03 -16.94
N MET A 273 16.01 8.09 -17.09
CA MET A 273 15.94 7.09 -18.16
C MET A 273 14.75 6.14 -17.97
N ALA A 274 14.46 5.72 -16.74
CA ALA A 274 13.28 4.91 -16.44
C ALA A 274 11.98 5.66 -16.79
N VAL A 275 11.85 6.93 -16.37
CA VAL A 275 10.71 7.81 -16.74
C VAL A 275 10.57 7.89 -18.27
N THR A 276 11.68 8.02 -18.98
CA THR A 276 11.69 8.07 -20.45
C THR A 276 11.16 6.76 -21.05
N PHE A 277 11.53 5.59 -20.51
CA PHE A 277 11.01 4.31 -20.99
C PHE A 277 9.51 4.16 -20.78
N PHE A 278 8.98 4.59 -19.62
CA PHE A 278 7.53 4.57 -19.37
C PHE A 278 6.77 5.49 -20.32
N ASN A 279 7.28 6.70 -20.56
CA ASN A 279 6.66 7.65 -21.49
C ASN A 279 6.67 7.19 -22.96
N GLN A 280 7.65 6.36 -23.35
CA GLN A 280 7.77 5.82 -24.70
C GLN A 280 7.05 4.47 -24.89
N ALA A 281 6.76 3.76 -23.79
CA ALA A 281 6.07 2.49 -23.86
C ALA A 281 4.61 2.68 -24.29
N THR A 282 4.08 1.72 -25.05
CA THR A 282 2.63 1.65 -25.29
C THR A 282 1.92 1.57 -23.93
N PRO A 283 1.01 2.49 -23.61
CA PRO A 283 0.29 2.48 -22.35
C PRO A 283 -0.49 1.18 -22.16
N ARG A 284 -0.45 0.63 -20.94
CA ARG A 284 -1.35 -0.44 -20.50
C ARG A 284 -2.21 0.14 -19.37
N PRO A 285 -3.38 0.73 -19.67
CA PRO A 285 -4.23 1.36 -18.67
C PRO A 285 -4.49 0.41 -17.48
N GLY A 286 -4.37 0.94 -16.26
CA GLY A 286 -4.56 0.16 -15.03
C GLY A 286 -3.45 -0.83 -14.67
N VAL A 287 -2.39 -0.97 -15.49
CA VAL A 287 -1.23 -1.80 -15.12
C VAL A 287 -0.23 -0.96 -14.31
N PRO A 288 0.16 -1.40 -13.10
CA PRO A 288 1.18 -0.73 -12.29
C PRO A 288 2.48 -0.50 -13.05
N GLN A 289 2.96 0.74 -13.04
CA GLN A 289 4.26 1.14 -13.58
C GLN A 289 5.26 1.32 -12.45
N VAL A 290 6.34 0.54 -12.46
CA VAL A 290 7.24 0.33 -11.32
C VAL A 290 8.68 0.65 -11.69
N VAL A 291 9.34 1.50 -10.91
CA VAL A 291 10.80 1.69 -10.95
C VAL A 291 11.41 1.04 -9.73
N ALA A 292 12.32 0.08 -9.92
CA ALA A 292 13.06 -0.54 -8.81
C ALA A 292 14.54 -0.14 -8.91
N THR A 293 14.98 0.73 -8.00
CA THR A 293 16.34 1.28 -8.00
C THR A 293 17.21 0.59 -6.97
N PHE A 294 18.32 0.02 -7.44
CA PHE A 294 19.28 -0.77 -6.69
C PHE A 294 20.55 0.05 -6.51
N THR A 295 20.84 0.53 -5.29
CA THR A 295 21.94 1.48 -4.98
C THR A 295 22.35 1.44 -3.51
N ASP A 296 23.56 1.88 -3.18
CA ASP A 296 23.98 2.27 -1.82
C ASP A 296 23.52 3.69 -1.46
N GLY A 297 22.94 4.43 -2.41
CA GLY A 297 22.62 5.84 -2.31
C GLY A 297 23.86 6.70 -2.50
N ASN A 298 23.88 7.89 -1.90
CA ASN A 298 24.99 8.83 -1.99
C ASN A 298 25.24 9.36 -3.42
N SER A 299 24.17 9.69 -4.14
CA SER A 299 24.27 10.34 -5.46
C SER A 299 25.12 11.60 -5.36
N ASN A 300 26.15 11.69 -6.20
CA ASN A 300 27.15 12.77 -6.20
C ASN A 300 27.20 13.52 -7.55
N ARG A 301 26.21 13.24 -8.41
CA ARG A 301 25.97 13.89 -9.70
C ARG A 301 24.47 14.15 -9.88
N GLY A 302 24.15 15.12 -10.74
CA GLY A 302 22.78 15.45 -11.10
C GLY A 302 21.98 16.07 -9.94
N ASN A 303 20.66 16.14 -10.12
CA ASN A 303 19.73 16.65 -9.11
C ASN A 303 18.66 15.59 -8.82
N LEU A 304 18.79 14.93 -7.67
CA LEU A 304 17.87 13.86 -7.25
C LEU A 304 16.44 14.37 -7.07
N THR A 305 16.27 15.56 -6.48
CA THR A 305 14.95 16.16 -6.27
C THR A 305 14.18 16.31 -7.58
N VAL A 306 14.85 16.73 -8.66
CA VAL A 306 14.23 16.85 -9.99
C VAL A 306 13.84 15.48 -10.54
N ALA A 307 14.71 14.48 -10.43
CA ALA A 307 14.42 13.14 -10.91
C ALA A 307 13.25 12.48 -10.13
N VAL A 308 13.25 12.61 -8.81
CA VAL A 308 12.16 12.14 -7.94
C VAL A 308 10.83 12.86 -8.27
N ALA A 309 10.87 14.16 -8.54
CA ALA A 309 9.69 14.89 -8.99
C ALA A 309 9.17 14.41 -10.36
N ALA A 310 10.06 14.02 -11.27
CA ALA A 310 9.69 13.44 -12.57
C ALA A 310 9.04 12.05 -12.40
N VAL A 311 9.60 11.19 -11.55
CA VAL A 311 9.02 9.88 -11.18
C VAL A 311 7.61 10.07 -10.60
N LYS A 312 7.45 11.03 -9.69
CA LYS A 312 6.15 11.37 -9.10
C LYS A 312 5.16 11.91 -10.13
N THR A 313 5.59 12.80 -11.02
CA THR A 313 4.74 13.39 -12.07
C THR A 313 4.28 12.33 -13.08
N ALA A 314 5.13 11.35 -13.37
CA ALA A 314 4.81 10.21 -14.22
C ALA A 314 3.96 9.14 -13.49
N ASN A 315 3.52 9.39 -12.25
CA ASN A 315 2.70 8.48 -11.45
C ASN A 315 3.31 7.07 -11.28
N LEU A 316 4.65 6.99 -11.23
CA LEU A 316 5.35 5.72 -11.11
C LEU A 316 5.42 5.28 -9.65
N THR A 317 5.21 3.99 -9.42
CA THR A 317 5.52 3.35 -8.13
C THR A 317 7.03 3.14 -8.05
N SER A 318 7.67 3.73 -7.04
CA SER A 318 9.13 3.69 -6.93
C SER A 318 9.58 2.90 -5.71
N PHE A 319 10.44 1.92 -5.95
CA PHE A 319 11.11 1.10 -4.94
C PHE A 319 12.59 1.46 -4.88
N ALA A 320 13.12 1.48 -3.67
CA ALA A 320 14.55 1.67 -3.42
C ALA A 320 15.12 0.45 -2.71
N VAL A 321 16.22 -0.07 -3.22
CA VAL A 321 16.87 -1.29 -2.74
C VAL A 321 18.32 -0.96 -2.41
N GLY A 322 18.60 -0.91 -1.11
CA GLY A 322 19.92 -0.74 -0.53
C GLY A 322 20.82 -1.94 -0.82
N ILE A 323 21.94 -1.71 -1.51
CA ILE A 323 22.97 -2.71 -1.77
C ILE A 323 24.29 -2.25 -1.16
N GLY A 324 25.05 -3.18 -0.58
CA GLY A 324 26.37 -2.89 -0.02
C GLY A 324 26.37 -3.13 1.48
N ASN A 325 27.37 -2.60 2.18
CA ASN A 325 27.38 -2.68 3.64
C ASN A 325 26.39 -1.67 4.22
N GLU A 326 25.73 -2.04 5.32
CA GLU A 326 24.71 -1.20 5.96
C GLU A 326 25.24 0.19 6.35
N GLN A 327 26.53 0.32 6.66
CA GLN A 327 27.15 1.61 7.02
C GLN A 327 27.32 2.56 5.81
N ASP A 328 27.36 2.00 4.61
CA ASP A 328 27.56 2.75 3.37
C ASP A 328 26.21 3.19 2.78
N ILE A 329 25.12 2.49 3.11
CA ILE A 329 23.78 2.78 2.63
C ILE A 329 23.26 4.13 3.18
N ARG A 330 22.82 5.01 2.28
CA ARG A 330 22.21 6.30 2.61
C ARG A 330 20.69 6.23 2.62
N GLU A 331 20.14 5.96 3.80
CA GLU A 331 18.69 5.80 4.01
C GLU A 331 17.84 6.99 3.56
N SER A 332 18.30 8.21 3.82
CA SER A 332 17.57 9.43 3.42
C SER A 332 17.44 9.55 1.90
N GLU A 333 18.38 8.98 1.15
CA GLU A 333 18.32 8.92 -0.30
C GLU A 333 17.37 7.83 -0.79
N LEU A 334 17.45 6.62 -0.20
CA LEU A 334 16.52 5.54 -0.51
C LEU A 334 15.06 5.96 -0.25
N GLN A 335 14.81 6.66 0.85
CA GLN A 335 13.48 7.21 1.16
C GLN A 335 13.02 8.19 0.08
N GLN A 336 13.88 9.10 -0.39
CA GLN A 336 13.52 10.03 -1.48
C GLN A 336 13.21 9.29 -2.79
N ILE A 337 14.03 8.30 -3.15
CA ILE A 337 13.82 7.46 -4.33
C ILE A 337 12.47 6.75 -4.22
N ALA A 338 12.13 6.21 -3.05
CA ALA A 338 10.86 5.56 -2.76
C ALA A 338 9.68 6.53 -2.55
N LEU A 339 9.80 7.80 -2.97
CA LEU A 339 8.78 8.84 -2.81
C LEU A 339 8.35 9.09 -1.35
N ASN A 340 9.28 8.87 -0.41
CA ASN A 340 9.09 8.89 1.04
C ASN A 340 8.13 7.83 1.58
N ASP A 341 7.84 6.79 0.80
CA ASP A 341 7.12 5.61 1.28
C ASP A 341 8.12 4.59 1.84
N SER A 342 8.25 4.56 3.16
CA SER A 342 9.18 3.64 3.83
C SER A 342 8.85 2.16 3.65
N SER A 343 7.61 1.82 3.24
CA SER A 343 7.24 0.43 2.91
C SER A 343 7.83 -0.05 1.57
N ARG A 344 8.40 0.86 0.77
CA ARG A 344 9.02 0.58 -0.54
C ARG A 344 10.55 0.64 -0.51
N VAL A 345 11.13 0.68 0.70
CA VAL A 345 12.59 0.68 0.92
C VAL A 345 13.03 -0.67 1.44
N PHE A 346 13.91 -1.33 0.69
CA PHE A 346 14.42 -2.67 0.98
C PHE A 346 15.93 -2.63 1.15
N ARG A 347 16.48 -3.61 1.87
CA ARG A 347 17.94 -3.82 1.98
C ARG A 347 18.27 -5.25 1.64
N VAL A 348 19.27 -5.45 0.78
CA VAL A 348 19.75 -6.76 0.41
C VAL A 348 20.96 -7.09 1.30
N ASN A 349 20.68 -7.68 2.46
CA ASN A 349 21.72 -8.14 3.40
C ASN A 349 22.09 -9.62 3.18
N ASP A 350 21.27 -10.39 2.48
CA ASP A 350 21.50 -11.82 2.14
C ASP A 350 20.78 -12.19 0.83
N TYR A 351 21.30 -13.14 0.07
CA TYR A 351 20.71 -13.59 -1.20
C TYR A 351 19.37 -14.31 -1.03
N GLU A 352 19.08 -14.85 0.16
CA GLU A 352 17.75 -15.37 0.50
C GLU A 352 16.68 -14.26 0.59
N ALA A 353 17.09 -12.98 0.63
CA ALA A 353 16.18 -11.83 0.58
C ALA A 353 15.53 -11.61 -0.79
N LEU A 354 15.88 -12.37 -1.84
CA LEU A 354 15.25 -12.26 -3.16
C LEU A 354 13.77 -12.64 -3.12
N ALA A 355 13.46 -13.79 -2.52
CA ALA A 355 12.07 -14.24 -2.40
C ALA A 355 11.24 -13.25 -1.59
N GLU A 356 11.82 -12.71 -0.51
CA GLU A 356 11.20 -11.68 0.31
C GLU A 356 10.94 -10.40 -0.47
N PHE A 357 11.99 -9.86 -1.11
CA PHE A 357 11.88 -8.64 -1.90
C PHE A 357 10.83 -8.81 -3.01
N PHE A 358 10.86 -9.92 -3.73
CA PHE A 358 9.88 -10.21 -4.78
C PHE A 358 8.47 -10.31 -4.22
N PHE A 359 8.28 -10.98 -3.08
CA PHE A 359 6.99 -11.06 -2.40
C PHE A 359 6.47 -9.67 -2.00
N GLN A 360 7.29 -8.86 -1.33
CA GLN A 360 6.91 -7.51 -0.89
C GLN A 360 6.67 -6.56 -2.06
N MET A 361 7.51 -6.62 -3.09
CA MET A 361 7.32 -5.85 -4.32
C MET A 361 6.02 -6.23 -5.00
N ASN A 362 5.75 -7.52 -5.22
CA ASN A 362 4.49 -7.98 -5.80
C ASN A 362 3.31 -7.50 -4.96
N LYS A 363 3.33 -7.73 -3.64
CA LYS A 363 2.27 -7.29 -2.74
C LYS A 363 2.01 -5.78 -2.86
N ALA A 364 3.06 -4.97 -2.77
CA ALA A 364 2.94 -3.51 -2.87
C ALA A 364 2.46 -3.08 -4.26
N THR A 365 2.81 -3.79 -5.34
CA THR A 365 2.26 -3.52 -6.68
C THR A 365 0.80 -3.95 -6.84
N CYS A 366 0.36 -4.99 -6.14
CA CYS A 366 -1.06 -5.38 -6.08
C CYS A 366 -1.92 -4.33 -5.40
N GLU A 367 -1.33 -3.56 -4.50
CA GLU A 367 -1.97 -2.46 -3.79
C GLU A 367 -1.99 -1.16 -4.59
N VAL A 368 -1.27 -1.08 -5.71
CA VAL A 368 -1.29 0.10 -6.59
C VAL A 368 -2.68 0.19 -7.23
N PRO A 369 -3.43 1.27 -6.98
CA PRO A 369 -4.75 1.41 -7.57
C PRO A 369 -4.66 1.54 -9.09
N GLN A 370 -5.52 0.83 -9.79
CA GLN A 370 -5.74 1.05 -11.21
C GLN A 370 -6.44 2.41 -11.39
N GLU A 371 -6.07 3.17 -12.43
CA GLU A 371 -6.64 4.49 -12.71
C GLU A 371 -7.45 4.47 -14.03
N PRO A 372 -8.65 3.88 -14.03
CA PRO A 372 -9.53 3.92 -15.18
C PRO A 372 -10.29 5.23 -15.33
N GLU A 373 -10.84 5.45 -16.52
CA GLU A 373 -11.69 6.61 -16.80
C GLU A 373 -13.15 6.35 -16.42
N ILE A 374 -13.88 7.43 -16.14
CA ILE A 374 -15.33 7.32 -15.91
C ILE A 374 -16.02 6.91 -17.21
N GLY A 375 -16.85 5.87 -17.13
CA GLY A 375 -17.48 5.24 -18.30
C GLY A 375 -16.82 3.92 -18.71
N ASP A 376 -15.61 3.64 -18.23
CA ASP A 376 -14.96 2.35 -18.47
C ASP A 376 -15.67 1.20 -17.75
N GLU A 377 -15.61 0.04 -18.37
CA GLU A 377 -16.05 -1.23 -17.80
C GLU A 377 -14.84 -2.13 -17.53
N HIS A 378 -14.70 -2.54 -16.28
CA HIS A 378 -13.64 -3.44 -15.83
C HIS A 378 -14.22 -4.77 -15.43
N ASN A 379 -13.75 -5.81 -16.09
CA ASN A 379 -14.08 -7.18 -15.77
C ASN A 379 -12.81 -7.91 -15.33
N GLY A 380 -12.97 -8.88 -14.44
CA GLY A 380 -11.85 -9.70 -14.00
C GLY A 380 -12.29 -10.80 -13.06
N THR A 381 -11.32 -11.61 -12.64
CA THR A 381 -11.53 -12.71 -11.70
C THR A 381 -10.71 -12.44 -10.45
N LEU A 382 -11.28 -12.75 -9.28
CA LEU A 382 -10.65 -12.64 -7.97
C LEU A 382 -10.70 -13.99 -7.29
N ASN A 383 -9.56 -14.43 -6.77
CA ASN A 383 -9.52 -15.54 -5.83
C ASN A 383 -10.12 -15.13 -4.47
N LYS A 384 -10.37 -16.11 -3.60
CA LYS A 384 -10.74 -15.84 -2.21
C LYS A 384 -9.72 -14.90 -1.56
N ASN A 385 -10.21 -13.84 -0.93
CA ASN A 385 -9.42 -12.80 -0.27
C ASN A 385 -8.53 -11.94 -1.17
N GLU A 386 -8.47 -12.21 -2.48
CA GLU A 386 -7.76 -11.36 -3.41
C GLU A 386 -8.49 -10.01 -3.51
N LYS A 387 -7.71 -8.93 -3.39
CA LYS A 387 -8.21 -7.57 -3.54
C LYS A 387 -7.69 -6.94 -4.81
N ARG A 388 -8.51 -6.08 -5.41
CA ARG A 388 -8.11 -5.14 -6.47
C ARG A 388 -8.48 -3.75 -6.04
N TYR A 389 -7.60 -2.80 -6.35
CA TYR A 389 -7.74 -1.40 -5.96
C TYR A 389 -7.91 -0.52 -7.19
N PHE A 390 -8.72 0.51 -7.07
CA PHE A 390 -9.01 1.47 -8.12
C PHE A 390 -8.97 2.89 -7.55
N LYS A 391 -8.59 3.86 -8.38
CA LYS A 391 -8.57 5.27 -8.04
C LYS A 391 -9.23 6.04 -9.17
N TYR A 392 -10.27 6.78 -8.83
CA TYR A 392 -11.03 7.58 -9.79
C TYR A 392 -10.93 9.06 -9.46
N GLN A 393 -10.75 9.87 -10.51
CA GLN A 393 -11.03 11.31 -10.42
C GLN A 393 -12.55 11.50 -10.40
N ILE A 394 -13.04 12.38 -9.53
CA ILE A 394 -14.48 12.57 -9.31
C ILE A 394 -14.97 13.75 -10.15
N PRO A 395 -15.90 13.55 -11.11
CA PRO A 395 -16.53 14.64 -11.85
C PRO A 395 -17.31 15.59 -10.95
N ASP A 396 -17.62 16.80 -11.42
CA ASP A 396 -18.35 17.82 -10.64
C ASP A 396 -19.72 17.31 -10.13
N GLY A 397 -20.43 16.53 -10.96
CA GLY A 397 -21.70 15.90 -10.60
C GLY A 397 -21.57 14.62 -9.75
N GLY A 398 -20.35 14.21 -9.39
CA GLY A 398 -20.07 12.88 -8.87
C GLY A 398 -20.26 11.79 -9.93
N PHE A 399 -20.20 10.52 -9.52
CA PHE A 399 -20.47 9.39 -10.39
C PHE A 399 -21.10 8.24 -9.63
N THR A 400 -21.76 7.34 -10.34
CA THR A 400 -22.31 6.10 -9.80
C THR A 400 -21.45 4.93 -10.21
N LEU A 401 -21.10 4.11 -9.24
CA LEU A 401 -20.34 2.89 -9.40
C LEU A 401 -21.26 1.69 -9.23
N THR A 402 -21.20 0.77 -10.18
CA THR A 402 -21.91 -0.52 -10.12
C THR A 402 -20.88 -1.62 -9.99
N LEU A 403 -20.97 -2.38 -8.89
CA LEU A 403 -20.20 -3.60 -8.67
C LEU A 403 -21.16 -4.80 -8.73
N SER A 404 -20.83 -5.78 -9.56
CA SER A 404 -21.60 -7.01 -9.69
C SER A 404 -20.68 -8.22 -9.83
N ALA A 405 -21.12 -9.37 -9.32
CA ALA A 405 -20.48 -10.66 -9.57
C ALA A 405 -21.33 -11.45 -10.56
N THR A 406 -20.70 -11.99 -11.60
CA THR A 406 -21.33 -12.92 -12.55
C THR A 406 -21.13 -14.38 -12.12
N ARG A 407 -20.03 -14.67 -11.42
CA ARG A 407 -19.72 -15.91 -10.72
C ARG A 407 -19.17 -15.59 -9.33
N GLY A 408 -19.50 -16.39 -8.32
CA GLY A 408 -19.03 -16.18 -6.96
C GLY A 408 -19.64 -14.94 -6.29
N GLN A 409 -18.91 -14.36 -5.35
CA GLN A 409 -19.30 -13.20 -4.56
C GLN A 409 -18.16 -12.21 -4.45
N VAL A 410 -18.52 -10.93 -4.49
CA VAL A 410 -17.59 -9.82 -4.33
C VAL A 410 -18.13 -8.82 -3.33
N SER A 411 -17.24 -8.25 -2.54
CA SER A 411 -17.51 -7.11 -1.68
C SER A 411 -16.62 -5.95 -2.08
N GLY A 412 -17.03 -4.73 -1.79
CA GLY A 412 -16.22 -3.57 -2.10
C GLY A 412 -16.41 -2.43 -1.12
N TRP A 413 -15.39 -1.57 -1.05
CA TRP A 413 -15.31 -0.45 -0.13
C TRP A 413 -14.72 0.76 -0.84
N TYR A 414 -15.07 1.96 -0.38
CA TYR A 414 -14.46 3.19 -0.86
C TYR A 414 -13.99 4.09 0.28
N SER A 415 -12.99 4.90 -0.02
CA SER A 415 -12.47 5.95 0.84
C SER A 415 -11.86 7.09 0.02
N TYR A 416 -11.99 8.31 0.50
CA TYR A 416 -11.35 9.52 0.00
C TYR A 416 -9.99 9.77 0.67
N THR A 417 -9.67 9.05 1.75
CA THR A 417 -8.48 9.32 2.58
C THR A 417 -7.56 8.10 2.71
N VAL A 418 -8.08 6.89 2.50
CA VAL A 418 -7.32 5.64 2.55
C VAL A 418 -7.18 5.09 1.14
N GLU A 419 -5.95 4.97 0.66
CA GLU A 419 -5.66 4.52 -0.72
C GLU A 419 -6.09 3.08 -1.00
N THR A 420 -6.17 2.30 0.07
CA THR A 420 -6.43 0.87 0.03
C THR A 420 -7.49 0.52 1.07
N PRO A 421 -8.74 1.00 0.89
CA PRO A 421 -9.80 0.72 1.85
C PRO A 421 -10.03 -0.80 1.92
N ASN A 422 -10.53 -1.28 3.05
CA ASN A 422 -10.88 -2.68 3.23
C ASN A 422 -12.04 -2.79 4.22
N SER A 423 -12.41 -4.00 4.66
CA SER A 423 -13.54 -4.17 5.57
C SER A 423 -13.35 -3.53 6.95
N ALA A 424 -12.11 -3.32 7.39
CA ALA A 424 -11.77 -2.74 8.68
C ALA A 424 -11.56 -1.22 8.64
N ILE A 425 -11.26 -0.65 7.47
CA ILE A 425 -11.06 0.79 7.32
C ILE A 425 -11.60 1.31 5.98
N HIS A 426 -12.70 2.06 6.05
CA HIS A 426 -13.38 2.59 4.86
C HIS A 426 -14.34 3.73 5.22
N GLN A 427 -14.84 4.47 4.23
CA GLN A 427 -15.89 5.48 4.44
C GLN A 427 -17.27 5.04 3.94
N GLY A 428 -17.32 3.99 3.12
CA GLY A 428 -18.57 3.31 2.78
C GLY A 428 -18.32 2.02 2.01
N THR A 429 -19.39 1.27 1.80
CA THR A 429 -19.39 0.00 1.06
C THR A 429 -19.98 0.18 -0.34
N LEU A 430 -19.60 -0.70 -1.26
CA LEU A 430 -20.11 -0.75 -2.62
C LEU A 430 -21.29 -1.72 -2.69
N GLY A 431 -22.42 -1.23 -3.14
CA GLY A 431 -23.60 -2.03 -3.45
C GLY A 431 -23.73 -2.26 -4.96
N ARG A 432 -24.93 -2.68 -5.38
CA ARG A 432 -25.26 -2.84 -6.80
C ARG A 432 -25.14 -1.53 -7.58
N ALA A 433 -25.46 -0.40 -6.94
CA ALA A 433 -25.22 0.94 -7.46
C ALA A 433 -24.94 1.88 -6.28
N THR A 434 -23.76 2.48 -6.26
CA THR A 434 -23.30 3.38 -5.19
C THR A 434 -22.93 4.72 -5.80
N PHE A 435 -23.62 5.78 -5.39
CA PHE A 435 -23.26 7.13 -5.78
C PHE A 435 -22.09 7.65 -4.95
N ILE A 436 -21.03 8.08 -5.65
CA ILE A 436 -19.85 8.71 -5.08
C ILE A 436 -19.92 10.22 -5.39
N PRO A 437 -20.29 11.06 -4.41
CA PRO A 437 -20.38 12.50 -4.62
C PRO A 437 -18.99 13.15 -4.67
N LYS A 438 -18.88 14.25 -5.41
CA LYS A 438 -17.74 15.17 -5.24
C LYS A 438 -17.82 15.82 -3.86
N LEU A 439 -16.74 15.76 -3.10
CA LEU A 439 -16.68 16.40 -1.79
C LEU A 439 -16.55 17.93 -1.93
N GLY A 440 -17.03 18.65 -0.90
CA GLY A 440 -17.09 20.11 -0.90
C GLY A 440 -15.72 20.80 -1.02
N VAL A 441 -15.73 22.14 -1.03
CA VAL A 441 -14.64 23.02 -1.50
C VAL A 441 -13.23 22.69 -0.97
N ALA A 442 -13.10 22.13 0.24
CA ALA A 442 -11.82 21.73 0.83
C ALA A 442 -11.14 20.51 0.16
N GLN A 443 -11.85 19.75 -0.68
CA GLN A 443 -11.37 18.49 -1.28
C GLN A 443 -11.64 18.39 -2.79
N ILE A 444 -11.83 19.53 -3.49
CA ILE A 444 -12.27 19.64 -4.90
C ILE A 444 -11.49 18.77 -5.91
N ASN A 445 -10.24 18.38 -5.62
CA ASN A 445 -9.42 17.56 -6.52
C ASN A 445 -8.95 16.25 -5.87
N SER A 446 -9.56 15.82 -4.77
CA SER A 446 -9.19 14.55 -4.13
C SER A 446 -9.85 13.39 -4.89
N PRO A 447 -9.07 12.37 -5.32
CA PRO A 447 -9.65 11.18 -5.91
C PRO A 447 -10.44 10.38 -4.87
N VAL A 448 -11.26 9.45 -5.35
CA VAL A 448 -11.80 8.37 -4.52
C VAL A 448 -11.00 7.10 -4.76
N TYR A 449 -10.69 6.38 -3.70
CA TYR A 449 -10.08 5.06 -3.73
C TYR A 449 -11.14 4.01 -3.46
N ILE A 450 -11.06 2.93 -4.21
CA ILE A 450 -12.00 1.82 -4.18
C ILE A 450 -11.20 0.53 -4.05
N SER A 451 -11.71 -0.40 -3.26
CA SER A 451 -11.27 -1.78 -3.27
C SER A 451 -12.44 -2.71 -3.53
N ILE A 452 -12.14 -3.83 -4.19
CA ILE A 452 -13.05 -4.96 -4.33
C ILE A 452 -12.32 -6.22 -3.88
N GLN A 453 -13.05 -7.19 -3.34
CA GLN A 453 -12.51 -8.44 -2.81
C GLN A 453 -13.36 -9.63 -3.23
N GLY A 454 -12.72 -10.71 -3.66
CA GLY A 454 -13.37 -12.00 -3.82
C GLY A 454 -13.64 -12.65 -2.46
N THR A 455 -14.89 -13.03 -2.18
CA THR A 455 -15.29 -13.58 -0.87
C THR A 455 -15.72 -15.04 -0.92
N SER A 456 -15.82 -15.62 -2.12
CA SER A 456 -16.16 -17.04 -2.30
C SER A 456 -14.95 -17.95 -2.07
N ASP A 457 -15.20 -19.22 -1.73
CA ASP A 457 -14.15 -20.23 -1.57
C ASP A 457 -13.45 -20.63 -2.89
N GLY A 458 -13.98 -20.18 -4.03
CA GLY A 458 -13.36 -20.27 -5.34
C GLY A 458 -13.26 -18.90 -6.01
N GLU A 459 -13.09 -18.89 -7.32
CA GLU A 459 -13.01 -17.68 -8.14
C GLU A 459 -14.33 -16.91 -8.16
N SER A 460 -14.21 -15.58 -8.08
CA SER A 460 -15.30 -14.61 -8.25
C SER A 460 -15.05 -13.75 -9.48
N ASP A 461 -15.94 -13.83 -10.47
CA ASP A 461 -15.87 -13.00 -11.68
C ASP A 461 -16.65 -11.70 -11.45
N TYR A 462 -15.95 -10.58 -11.43
CA TYR A 462 -16.51 -9.27 -11.17
C TYR A 462 -16.68 -8.45 -12.44
N LYS A 463 -17.67 -7.56 -12.40
CA LYS A 463 -17.87 -6.45 -13.31
C LYS A 463 -18.04 -5.18 -12.52
N LEU A 464 -17.15 -4.22 -12.80
CA LEU A 464 -17.11 -2.88 -12.23
C LEU A 464 -17.35 -1.88 -13.36
N SER A 465 -18.41 -1.07 -13.25
CA SER A 465 -18.72 -0.04 -14.25
C SER A 465 -19.04 1.28 -13.56
N THR A 466 -18.73 2.39 -14.24
CA THR A 466 -19.00 3.74 -13.73
C THR A 466 -19.84 4.55 -14.70
N LEU A 467 -20.65 5.47 -14.17
CA LEU A 467 -21.46 6.40 -14.96
C LEU A 467 -21.52 7.76 -14.26
N GLU A 468 -21.25 8.84 -14.98
CA GLU A 468 -21.29 10.19 -14.40
C GLU A 468 -22.69 10.57 -13.87
N GLY A 469 -22.74 11.22 -12.71
CA GLY A 469 -23.97 11.58 -12.01
C GLY A 469 -24.53 10.49 -11.08
N ASN A 470 -25.70 10.75 -10.51
CA ASN A 470 -26.37 9.84 -9.58
C ASN A 470 -27.41 8.96 -10.30
N HIS A 471 -27.11 7.65 -10.36
CA HIS A 471 -27.92 6.58 -10.96
C HIS A 471 -28.16 5.44 -9.96
N SER A 472 -28.04 5.73 -8.66
CA SER A 472 -28.17 4.72 -7.58
C SER A 472 -29.61 4.29 -7.29
N SER A 473 -30.60 4.97 -7.91
CA SER A 473 -32.02 4.63 -7.82
C SER A 473 -32.48 3.90 -9.09
N GLY A 474 -33.30 2.87 -8.94
CA GLY A 474 -34.05 2.25 -10.03
C GLY A 474 -35.17 3.15 -10.60
N GLU A 475 -35.00 4.47 -10.57
CA GLU A 475 -35.86 5.39 -11.31
C GLU A 475 -35.14 5.79 -12.58
N SER A 476 -35.65 5.28 -13.69
CA SER A 476 -35.45 5.87 -15.00
C SER A 476 -35.63 7.39 -14.89
N LEU A 477 -34.54 8.15 -14.98
CA LEU A 477 -34.66 9.57 -15.24
C LEU A 477 -35.30 9.71 -16.61
N ARG A 478 -36.58 10.06 -16.58
CA ARG A 478 -37.33 10.53 -17.73
C ARG A 478 -36.47 11.56 -18.45
N SER A 479 -36.35 11.34 -19.75
CA SER A 479 -35.80 12.24 -20.77
C SER A 479 -35.79 13.74 -20.38
N PRO A 480 -34.71 14.49 -20.69
CA PRO A 480 -34.57 15.94 -20.41
C PRO A 480 -35.76 16.79 -20.88
N TYR A 481 -36.59 16.27 -21.78
CA TYR A 481 -37.77 16.93 -22.32
C TYR A 481 -38.98 17.01 -21.37
N GLN A 482 -39.04 16.25 -20.26
CA GLN A 482 -40.13 16.38 -19.28
C GLN A 482 -39.87 17.37 -18.13
N VAL A 483 -38.61 17.73 -17.87
CA VAL A 483 -38.28 18.77 -16.87
C VAL A 483 -38.68 20.16 -17.37
N ILE A 484 -38.63 20.39 -18.69
CA ILE A 484 -39.04 21.67 -19.30
C ILE A 484 -40.55 21.88 -19.23
N LEU A 485 -41.37 20.83 -19.27
CA LEU A 485 -42.83 20.97 -19.12
C LEU A 485 -43.25 21.33 -17.68
N SER A 486 -42.48 20.89 -16.68
CA SER A 486 -42.76 21.15 -15.26
C SER A 486 -42.38 22.58 -14.85
N LEU A 487 -41.33 23.14 -15.46
CA LEU A 487 -40.92 24.54 -15.26
C LEU A 487 -41.81 25.56 -16.01
N LEU A 488 -42.42 25.17 -17.15
CA LEU A 488 -43.37 26.03 -17.87
C LEU A 488 -44.75 26.12 -17.20
N LEU A 489 -45.18 25.08 -16.47
CA LEU A 489 -46.44 25.09 -15.71
C LEU A 489 -46.36 25.93 -14.43
N VAL A 490 -45.18 26.04 -13.81
CA VAL A 490 -44.97 26.89 -12.62
C VAL A 490 -44.88 28.39 -12.99
N LEU A 491 -44.43 28.72 -14.20
CA LEU A 491 -44.37 30.12 -14.67
C LEU A 491 -45.71 30.69 -15.15
N PHE A 492 -46.73 29.85 -15.43
CA PHE A 492 -48.07 30.33 -15.81
C PHE A 492 -49.02 30.59 -14.64
N TYR A 493 -48.71 30.12 -13.43
CA TYR A 493 -49.55 30.32 -12.23
C TYR A 493 -49.15 31.53 -11.36
N VAL A 494 -48.11 32.27 -11.73
CA VAL A 494 -47.64 33.48 -11.00
C VAL A 494 -48.01 34.79 -11.73
N LYS A 495 -48.81 34.72 -12.80
CA LYS A 495 -49.49 35.89 -13.38
C LYS A 495 -50.92 35.53 -13.78
N LEU A 496 -51.82 35.54 -12.80
CA LEU A 496 -53.23 35.96 -12.93
C LEU A 496 -53.78 36.26 -11.53
#